data_AF-A0A178XJ29-F1
#
_entry.id   AF-A0A178XJ29-F1
#
_cell.length_a   1.000
_cell.length_b   1.000
_cell.length_c   1.000
_cell.angle_alpha   90.00
_cell.angle_beta   90.00
_cell.angle_gamma   90.00
#
_symmetry.space_group_name_H-M   'P 1'
#
loop_
_entity.id
_entity.type
_entity.pdbx_description
1 polymer ?
#
loop_
_entity_poly.entity_id
_entity_poly.type
_entity_poly.pdbx_seq_one_letter_code
_entity_poly.pdbx_strand_id
1 'polypeptide(L)'
;MQFEMQTRKSQAVKLAATLGIVAAFQVAGADVALAQSAGGAFGPLQTAVQMIVDFITGPFGRLLAIIAVIGLGFLAFAGRLSWFTAGAVVMGIGLVFGAPAIVDEMISAVGQ
;
A
#
# COMPACT_ATOMS: atom_id res chain seq x y z
N MET A 1 19.67 -22.75 57.30
CA MET A 1 20.45 -22.40 56.09
C MET A 1 20.10 -23.26 54.85
N GLN A 2 18.86 -23.77 54.68
CA GLN A 2 18.48 -24.57 53.50
C GLN A 2 17.34 -23.98 52.65
N PHE A 3 16.67 -22.91 53.10
CA PHE A 3 15.54 -22.29 52.36
C PHE A 3 15.98 -21.36 51.23
N GLU A 4 17.14 -20.71 51.31
CA GLU A 4 17.64 -19.78 50.27
C GLU A 4 18.22 -20.47 49.03
N MET A 5 18.56 -21.76 49.12
CA MET A 5 19.21 -22.47 48.01
C MET A 5 18.20 -23.06 47.00
N GLN A 6 16.93 -23.27 47.41
CA GLN A 6 15.85 -23.78 46.56
C GLN A 6 15.26 -22.71 45.62
N THR A 7 15.18 -21.46 46.05
CA THR A 7 14.56 -20.37 45.29
C THR A 7 15.39 -19.95 44.08
N ARG A 8 16.73 -19.92 44.19
CA ARG A 8 17.64 -19.61 43.07
C ARG A 8 17.53 -20.58 41.90
N LYS A 9 17.38 -21.87 42.16
CA LYS A 9 17.19 -22.89 41.11
C LYS A 9 15.85 -22.73 40.39
N SER A 10 14.76 -22.48 41.13
CA SER A 10 13.43 -22.27 40.54
C SER A 10 13.34 -20.99 39.70
N GLN A 11 13.99 -19.91 40.14
CA GLN A 11 14.05 -18.65 39.39
C GLN A 11 14.87 -18.80 38.10
N ALA A 12 16.01 -19.51 38.14
CA ALA A 12 16.82 -19.78 36.95
C ALA A 12 16.07 -20.65 35.92
N VAL A 13 15.32 -21.66 36.38
CA VAL A 13 14.49 -22.51 35.50
C VAL A 13 13.32 -21.73 34.91
N LYS A 14 12.65 -20.87 35.69
CA LYS A 14 11.58 -19.99 35.18
C LYS A 14 12.11 -18.99 34.15
N LEU A 15 13.28 -18.37 34.40
CA LEU A 15 13.94 -17.47 33.46
C LEU A 15 14.36 -18.18 32.17
N ALA A 16 14.94 -19.39 32.28
CA ALA A 16 15.30 -20.20 31.11
C ALA A 16 14.05 -20.61 30.31
N ALA A 17 12.96 -20.97 30.98
CA ALA A 17 11.70 -21.31 30.34
C ALA A 17 11.05 -20.10 29.64
N THR A 18 11.03 -18.93 30.27
CA THR A 18 10.50 -17.70 29.64
C THR A 18 11.35 -17.26 28.46
N LEU A 19 12.68 -17.36 28.55
CA LEU A 19 13.58 -17.06 27.44
C LEU A 19 13.42 -18.07 26.29
N GLY A 20 13.23 -19.35 26.61
CA GLY A 20 12.95 -20.39 25.61
C GLY A 20 11.62 -20.19 24.89
N ILE A 21 10.57 -19.79 25.61
CA ILE A 21 9.27 -19.46 25.02
C ILE A 21 9.38 -18.22 24.12
N VAL A 22 10.04 -17.15 24.58
CA VAL A 22 10.29 -15.97 23.74
C VAL A 22 11.09 -16.34 22.49
N ALA A 23 12.15 -17.14 22.62
CA ALA A 23 12.93 -17.60 21.46
C ALA A 23 12.08 -18.41 20.48
N ALA A 24 11.19 -19.28 20.96
CA ALA A 24 10.28 -20.05 20.11
C ALA A 24 9.26 -19.15 19.39
N PHE A 25 8.75 -18.12 20.07
CA PHE A 25 7.88 -17.10 19.45
C PHE A 25 8.63 -16.28 18.38
N GLN A 26 9.89 -15.93 18.62
CA GLN A 26 10.72 -15.21 17.66
C GLN A 26 11.04 -16.06 16.42
N VAL A 27 11.24 -17.39 16.58
CA VAL A 27 11.46 -18.31 15.45
C VAL A 27 10.18 -18.50 14.63
N ALA A 28 9.01 -18.62 15.25
CA ALA A 28 7.73 -18.74 14.54
C ALA A 28 7.32 -17.43 13.82
N GLY A 29 7.72 -16.27 14.35
CA GLY A 29 7.54 -14.97 13.68
C GLY A 29 8.58 -14.66 12.62
N ALA A 30 9.71 -15.39 12.58
CA ALA A 30 10.77 -15.18 11.61
C ALA A 30 10.30 -15.47 10.18
N ASP A 31 9.42 -16.45 9.98
CA ASP A 31 8.81 -16.74 8.67
C ASP A 31 7.94 -15.58 8.17
N VAL A 32 7.22 -14.90 9.06
CA VAL A 32 6.39 -13.72 8.72
C VAL A 32 7.27 -12.50 8.42
N ALA A 33 8.37 -12.32 9.16
CA ALA A 33 9.36 -11.27 8.89
C ALA A 33 10.16 -11.53 7.60
N LEU A 34 10.43 -12.80 7.26
CA LEU A 34 11.08 -13.18 6.00
C LEU A 34 10.11 -13.03 4.82
N ALA A 35 8.81 -13.28 5.02
CA ALA A 35 7.78 -13.04 4.00
C ALA A 35 7.57 -11.55 3.73
N GLN A 36 7.73 -10.67 4.73
CA GLN A 36 7.82 -9.22 4.52
C GLN A 36 9.08 -8.81 3.74
N SER A 37 10.14 -9.64 3.76
CA SER A 37 11.33 -9.49 2.90
C SER A 37 11.25 -10.25 1.56
N ALA A 38 10.14 -10.96 1.30
CA ALA A 38 10.00 -11.82 0.12
C ALA A 38 9.57 -11.08 -1.16
N GLY A 39 9.33 -9.76 -1.08
CA GLY A 39 9.58 -8.89 -2.24
C GLY A 39 11.08 -8.61 -2.21
N GLY A 40 11.87 -9.18 -3.12
CA GLY A 40 13.35 -9.06 -3.15
C GLY A 40 13.87 -7.60 -3.19
N ALA A 41 15.07 -7.34 -3.71
CA ALA A 41 15.61 -5.97 -3.77
C ALA A 41 14.68 -4.90 -4.43
N PHE A 42 13.60 -5.34 -5.08
CA PHE A 42 12.55 -4.53 -5.69
C PHE A 42 11.29 -4.33 -4.83
N GLY A 43 11.15 -4.96 -3.66
CA GLY A 43 10.00 -4.77 -2.75
C GLY A 43 9.79 -3.30 -2.38
N PRO A 44 10.83 -2.57 -1.91
CA PRO A 44 10.71 -1.14 -1.64
C PRO A 44 10.41 -0.30 -2.89
N LEU A 45 10.91 -0.71 -4.06
CA LEU A 45 10.65 -0.01 -5.32
C LEU A 45 9.17 -0.17 -5.75
N GLN A 46 8.62 -1.38 -5.64
CA GLN A 46 7.21 -1.64 -5.91
C GLN A 46 6.31 -0.82 -4.97
N THR A 47 6.62 -0.79 -3.68
CA THR A 47 5.91 0.04 -2.70
C THR A 47 6.02 1.53 -3.03
N ALA A 48 7.20 2.01 -3.43
CA ALA A 48 7.38 3.41 -3.82
C ALA A 48 6.53 3.78 -5.06
N VAL A 49 6.44 2.90 -6.06
CA VAL A 49 5.61 3.14 -7.24
C VAL A 49 4.12 3.06 -6.91
N GLN A 50 3.70 2.12 -6.05
CA GLN A 50 2.31 2.06 -5.58
C GLN A 50 1.90 3.33 -4.83
N MET A 51 2.77 3.84 -3.95
CA MET A 51 2.54 5.12 -3.27
C MET A 51 2.34 6.29 -4.24
N ILE A 52 3.06 6.31 -5.36
CA ILE A 52 2.89 7.33 -6.41
C ILE A 52 1.54 7.15 -7.11
N VAL A 53 1.18 5.92 -7.48
CA VAL A 53 -0.11 5.63 -8.12
C VAL A 53 -1.25 6.03 -7.19
N ASP A 54 -1.22 5.62 -5.92
CA ASP A 54 -2.24 5.93 -4.92
C ASP A 54 -2.34 7.44 -4.64
N PHE A 55 -1.22 8.16 -4.70
CA PHE A 55 -1.25 9.62 -4.59
C PHE A 55 -1.94 10.27 -5.80
N ILE A 56 -1.69 9.77 -7.02
CA ILE A 56 -2.27 10.30 -8.25
C ILE A 56 -3.75 9.91 -8.40
N THR A 57 -4.13 8.67 -8.12
CA THR A 57 -5.52 8.18 -8.25
C THR A 57 -6.36 8.45 -7.01
N GLY A 58 -5.72 8.80 -5.89
CA GLY A 58 -6.36 9.08 -4.62
C GLY A 58 -6.98 10.50 -4.49
N PRO A 59 -7.22 10.96 -3.25
CA PRO A 59 -7.89 12.23 -2.98
C PRO A 59 -7.19 13.45 -3.59
N PHE A 60 -5.85 13.42 -3.67
CA PHE A 60 -5.09 14.53 -4.23
C PHE A 60 -5.34 14.71 -5.73
N GLY A 61 -5.20 13.66 -6.55
CA GLY A 61 -5.50 13.77 -7.97
C GLY A 61 -6.96 14.10 -8.25
N ARG A 62 -7.89 13.64 -7.40
CA ARG A 62 -9.30 14.04 -7.49
C ARG A 62 -9.47 15.56 -7.35
N LEU A 63 -8.75 16.20 -6.44
CA LEU A 63 -8.78 17.67 -6.31
C LEU A 63 -8.26 18.35 -7.59
N LEU A 64 -7.20 17.83 -8.19
CA LEU A 64 -6.68 18.36 -9.46
C LEU A 64 -7.68 18.20 -10.61
N ALA A 65 -8.36 17.06 -10.69
CA ALA A 65 -9.39 16.83 -11.69
C ALA A 65 -10.57 17.79 -11.51
N ILE A 66 -10.99 18.05 -10.28
CA ILE A 66 -12.04 19.04 -9.99
C ILE A 66 -11.62 20.43 -10.47
N ILE A 67 -10.38 20.85 -10.23
CA ILE A 67 -9.86 22.14 -10.71
C ILE A 67 -9.89 22.22 -12.25
N ALA A 68 -9.50 21.15 -12.94
CA ALA A 68 -9.56 21.09 -14.39
C ALA A 68 -11.00 21.24 -14.92
N VAL A 69 -11.97 20.57 -14.28
CA VAL A 69 -13.39 20.68 -14.64
C VAL A 69 -13.95 22.07 -14.38
N ILE A 70 -13.54 22.71 -13.28
CA ILE A 70 -13.91 24.11 -12.98
C ILE A 70 -13.39 25.04 -14.09
N GLY A 71 -12.13 24.89 -14.51
CA GLY A 71 -11.56 25.65 -15.63
C GLY A 71 -12.34 25.45 -16.94
N LEU A 72 -12.76 24.22 -17.21
CA LEU A 72 -13.60 23.90 -18.36
C LEU A 72 -14.97 24.59 -18.29
N GLY A 73 -15.56 24.69 -17.10
CA GLY A 73 -16.81 25.43 -16.86
C GLY A 73 -16.68 26.92 -17.20
N PHE A 74 -15.56 27.55 -16.85
CA PHE A 74 -15.29 28.94 -17.25
C PHE A 74 -15.11 29.10 -18.78
N LEU A 75 -14.44 28.14 -19.44
CA LEU A 75 -14.33 28.09 -20.90
C LEU A 75 -15.69 27.92 -21.59
N ALA A 76 -16.60 27.16 -20.97
CA ALA A 76 -17.98 27.01 -21.45
C ALA A 76 -18.71 28.35 -21.43
N PHE A 77 -18.62 29.10 -20.34
CA PHE A 77 -19.25 30.43 -20.24
C PHE A 77 -18.63 31.47 -21.18
N ALA A 78 -17.35 31.36 -21.51
CA ALA A 78 -16.70 32.22 -22.50
C ALA A 78 -17.23 31.99 -23.94
N GLY A 79 -18.07 30.97 -24.16
CA GLY A 79 -18.59 30.57 -25.47
C GLY A 79 -17.53 29.95 -26.38
N ARG A 80 -16.36 29.57 -25.81
CA ARG A 80 -15.18 29.09 -26.57
C ARG A 80 -14.92 27.60 -26.37
N LEU A 81 -15.82 26.91 -25.67
CA LEU A 81 -15.67 25.49 -25.41
C LEU A 81 -16.10 24.69 -26.63
N SER A 82 -15.15 23.94 -27.21
CA SER A 82 -15.50 22.93 -28.20
C SER A 82 -15.98 21.66 -27.50
N TRP A 83 -16.98 21.00 -28.09
CA TRP A 83 -17.45 19.69 -27.63
C TRP A 83 -16.32 18.66 -27.60
N PHE A 84 -15.39 18.77 -28.54
CA PHE A 84 -14.22 17.90 -28.62
C PHE A 84 -13.27 18.08 -27.42
N THR A 85 -13.05 19.33 -26.99
CA THR A 85 -12.23 19.66 -25.82
C THR A 85 -12.91 19.19 -24.53
N ALA A 86 -14.23 19.39 -24.42
CA ALA A 86 -15.00 18.91 -23.27
C ALA A 86 -14.95 17.38 -23.14
N GLY A 87 -15.21 16.67 -24.25
CA GLY A 87 -15.12 15.21 -24.30
C GLY A 87 -13.72 14.70 -23.98
N ALA A 88 -12.67 15.32 -24.53
CA ALA A 88 -11.29 14.92 -24.28
C ALA A 88 -10.90 15.04 -22.80
N VAL A 89 -11.32 16.10 -22.11
CA VAL A 89 -11.01 16.30 -20.68
C VAL A 89 -11.76 15.28 -19.82
N VAL A 90 -13.06 15.06 -20.07
CA VAL A 90 -13.85 14.08 -19.31
C VAL A 90 -13.31 12.66 -19.53
N MET A 91 -13.01 12.30 -20.77
CA MET A 91 -12.40 11.02 -21.11
C MET A 91 -11.03 10.86 -20.45
N GLY A 92 -10.18 11.89 -20.50
CA GLY A 92 -8.86 11.86 -19.86
C GLY A 92 -8.94 11.63 -18.35
N ILE A 93 -9.86 12.32 -17.66
CA ILE A 93 -10.12 12.11 -16.24
C ILE A 93 -10.58 10.68 -15.98
N GLY A 94 -11.53 10.17 -16.78
CA GLY A 94 -12.02 8.79 -16.67
C GLY A 94 -10.90 7.76 -16.84
N LEU A 95 -9.98 7.98 -17.78
CA LEU A 95 -8.83 7.11 -18.00
C LEU A 95 -7.83 7.15 -16.85
N VAL A 96 -7.55 8.33 -16.26
CA VAL A 96 -6.61 8.45 -15.13
C VAL A 96 -7.11 7.69 -13.90
N PHE A 97 -8.39 7.86 -13.54
CA PHE A 97 -8.96 7.17 -12.36
C PHE A 97 -9.37 5.73 -12.64
N GLY A 98 -9.70 5.38 -13.89
CA GLY A 98 -10.04 4.02 -14.30
C GLY A 98 -8.83 3.14 -14.65
N ALA A 99 -7.63 3.71 -14.77
CA ALA A 99 -6.42 2.99 -15.19
C ALA A 99 -6.14 1.71 -14.38
N PRO A 100 -6.26 1.69 -13.03
CA PRO A 100 -5.99 0.46 -12.27
C PRO A 100 -6.89 -0.70 -12.70
N ALA A 101 -8.21 -0.48 -12.74
CA ALA A 101 -9.18 -1.49 -13.15
C ALA A 101 -8.95 -1.98 -14.60
N ILE A 102 -8.62 -1.07 -15.52
CA ILE A 102 -8.35 -1.44 -16.92
C ILE A 102 -7.13 -2.37 -17.00
N VAL A 103 -6.05 -2.02 -16.30
CA VAL A 103 -4.82 -2.82 -16.32
C VAL A 103 -5.03 -4.16 -15.61
N ASP A 104 -5.76 -4.18 -14.50
CA ASP A 104 -6.07 -5.39 -13.74
C ASP A 104 -6.88 -6.40 -14.58
N GLU A 105 -7.89 -5.94 -15.31
CA GLU A 105 -8.67 -6.78 -16.22
C GLU A 105 -7.82 -7.32 -17.39
N MET A 106 -6.90 -6.51 -17.93
CA MET A 106 -5.98 -6.98 -18.98
C MET A 106 -5.02 -8.06 -18.47
N ILE A 107 -4.51 -7.92 -17.24
CA ILE A 107 -3.66 -8.94 -16.60
C ILE A 107 -4.47 -10.21 -16.37
N SER A 108 -5.70 -10.10 -15.88
CA SER A 108 -6.62 -11.23 -15.68
C SER A 108 -6.90 -12.00 -16.97
N ALA A 109 -7.12 -11.28 -18.07
CA ALA A 109 -7.43 -11.88 -19.38
C ALA A 109 -6.23 -12.59 -20.04
N VAL A 110 -5.00 -12.14 -19.80
CA VAL A 110 -3.77 -12.72 -20.35
C VAL A 110 -3.13 -13.76 -19.43
N GLY A 111 -3.50 -13.77 -18.14
CA GLY A 111 -3.02 -14.73 -17.14
C GLY A 111 -3.64 -16.13 -17.22
N GLN A 112 -4.47 -16.42 -18.23
CA GLN A 112 -5.02 -17.73 -18.57
C GLN A 112 -4.33 -18.31 -19.81
#